data_AF-A0A944D2J6-F1
#
_entry.id   AF-A0A944D2J6-F1
#
_cell.length_a   1.000
_cell.length_b   1.000
_cell.length_c   1.000
_cell.angle_alpha   90.00
_cell.angle_beta   90.00
_cell.angle_gamma   90.00
#
_symmetry.space_group_name_H-M   'P 1'
#
loop_
_entity.id
_entity.type
_entity.pdbx_description
1 polymer ?
#
loop_
_entity_poly.entity_id
_entity_poly.type
_entity_poly.pdbx_seq_one_letter_code
_entity_poly.pdbx_strand_id
1 'polypeptide(L)'
;MKNKFPWYFRIPLLFFGIWGLMEFFIDGGDQPAFIAYPITQAFLMFILLLLISIELIINAIENVMFQTLSPEAQERYLNTESKPIVQFNWLRKLYLRLLGHNKQLPEEAIELDHNYDGIRELDNNLPPWWVYMFYATMIFGVVYLVRFHVISEYDQTQEFEQELAQAQIDIENYKKTAKNLVD
;
A
#
# COMPACT_ATOMS: atom_id res chain seq x y z
N MET A 1 -22.34 -14.89 12.20
CA MET A 1 -22.66 -13.58 11.62
C MET A 1 -21.41 -13.17 10.88
N LYS A 2 -21.37 -13.32 9.56
CA LYS A 2 -20.13 -13.15 8.80
C LYS A 2 -19.54 -11.78 9.12
N ASN A 3 -18.37 -11.78 9.76
CA ASN A 3 -17.64 -10.56 10.06
C ASN A 3 -17.38 -9.83 8.74
N LYS A 4 -18.11 -8.72 8.54
CA LYS A 4 -18.11 -8.02 7.26
C LYS A 4 -16.74 -7.38 6.97
N PHE A 5 -15.92 -7.16 7.99
CA PHE A 5 -14.61 -6.54 7.88
C PHE A 5 -13.52 -7.62 7.98
N PRO A 6 -12.73 -7.87 6.92
CA PRO A 6 -11.83 -9.01 6.89
C PRO A 6 -10.77 -8.95 7.98
N TRP A 7 -10.45 -10.10 8.58
CA TRP A 7 -9.50 -10.21 9.68
C TRP A 7 -8.10 -9.69 9.32
N TYR A 8 -7.67 -9.92 8.08
CA TYR A 8 -6.38 -9.45 7.56
C TYR A 8 -6.32 -7.92 7.36
N PHE A 9 -7.45 -7.22 7.45
CA PHE A 9 -7.48 -5.76 7.58
C PHE A 9 -7.67 -5.31 9.03
N ARG A 10 -8.50 -6.01 9.81
CA ARG A 10 -8.78 -5.69 11.22
C ARG A 10 -7.54 -5.74 12.09
N ILE A 11 -6.82 -6.86 12.04
CA ILE A 11 -5.68 -7.10 12.91
C ILE A 11 -4.59 -6.04 12.65
N PRO A 12 -4.16 -5.79 11.39
CA PRO A 12 -3.21 -4.72 11.14
C PRO A 12 -3.72 -3.34 11.54
N LEU A 13 -4.99 -3.01 11.24
CA LEU A 13 -5.55 -1.70 11.59
C LEU A 13 -5.50 -1.44 13.11
N LEU A 14 -5.93 -2.41 13.92
CA LEU A 14 -5.91 -2.31 15.37
C LEU A 14 -4.48 -2.32 15.90
N PHE A 15 -3.61 -3.19 15.37
CA PHE A 15 -2.21 -3.29 15.77
C PHE A 15 -1.46 -1.99 15.50
N PHE A 16 -1.54 -1.45 14.29
CA PHE A 16 -0.88 -0.18 13.93
C PHE A 16 -1.52 1.02 14.62
N GLY A 17 -2.83 0.98 14.93
CA GLY A 17 -3.47 1.97 15.77
C GLY A 17 -2.91 1.99 17.20
N ILE A 18 -2.75 0.81 17.82
CA ILE A 18 -2.14 0.67 19.15
C ILE A 18 -0.67 1.08 19.11
N TRP A 19 0.08 0.66 18.09
CA TRP A 19 1.47 1.05 17.89
C TRP A 19 1.61 2.58 17.78
N GLY A 20 0.78 3.22 16.95
CA GLY A 20 0.79 4.68 16.80
C GLY A 20 0.42 5.43 18.09
N LEU A 21 -0.58 4.93 18.84
CA LEU A 21 -0.90 5.49 20.15
C LEU A 21 0.26 5.32 21.15
N MET A 22 0.88 4.14 21.16
CA MET A 22 2.02 3.85 22.02
C MET A 22 3.19 4.81 21.72
N GLU A 23 3.54 4.99 20.45
CA GLU A 23 4.59 5.94 20.03
C GLU A 23 4.22 7.40 20.35
N PHE A 24 2.93 7.76 20.31
CA PHE A 24 2.48 9.11 20.67
C PHE A 24 2.56 9.40 22.17
N PHE A 25 2.29 8.41 23.02
CA PHE A 25 2.24 8.60 24.48
C PHE A 25 3.55 8.27 25.21
N ILE A 26 4.41 7.45 24.62
CA ILE A 26 5.71 7.08 25.20
C ILE A 26 6.78 7.94 24.55
N ASP A 27 7.38 8.85 25.33
CA ASP A 27 8.45 9.71 24.86
C ASP A 27 9.78 8.92 24.79
N GLY A 28 10.25 8.64 23.57
CA GLY A 28 11.52 7.98 23.30
C GLY A 28 12.70 8.94 23.07
N GLY A 29 12.49 10.25 23.22
CA GLY A 29 13.48 11.28 22.89
C GLY A 29 13.78 11.32 21.39
N ASP A 30 15.06 11.17 21.03
CA ASP A 30 15.51 11.22 19.62
C ASP A 30 15.23 9.92 18.84
N GLN A 31 14.74 8.88 19.52
CA GLN A 31 14.45 7.58 18.91
C GLN A 31 12.99 7.18 19.13
N PRO A 32 12.38 6.44 18.20
CA PRO A 32 11.07 5.84 18.42
C PRO A 32 11.01 5.04 19.73
N ALA A 33 9.85 5.06 20.39
CA ALA A 33 9.64 4.41 21.67
C ALA A 33 9.94 2.91 21.63
N PHE A 34 9.63 2.25 20.51
CA PHE A 34 9.95 0.83 20.29
C PHE A 34 11.45 0.50 20.28
N ILE A 35 12.32 1.48 20.03
CA ILE A 35 13.78 1.32 20.07
C ILE A 35 14.30 1.72 21.45
N ALA A 36 13.86 2.87 21.96
CA ALA A 36 14.29 3.40 23.25
C ALA A 36 13.98 2.45 24.42
N TYR A 37 12.84 1.75 24.36
CA TYR A 37 12.37 0.88 25.42
C TYR A 37 12.09 -0.54 24.89
N PRO A 38 13.02 -1.50 25.03
CA PRO A 38 12.83 -2.87 24.54
C PRO A 38 11.57 -3.59 25.07
N ILE A 39 11.09 -3.20 26.25
CA ILE A 39 9.84 -3.73 26.84
C ILE A 39 8.61 -3.48 25.97
N THR A 40 8.60 -2.39 25.20
CA THR A 40 7.48 -2.04 24.30
C THR A 40 7.39 -3.02 23.14
N GLN A 41 8.50 -3.60 22.67
CA GLN A 41 8.50 -4.66 21.66
C GLN A 41 7.84 -5.94 22.19
N ALA A 42 8.15 -6.32 23.44
CA ALA A 42 7.52 -7.46 24.09
C ALA A 42 6.01 -7.22 24.28
N PHE A 43 5.63 -5.99 24.66
CA PHE A 43 4.22 -5.59 24.75
C PHE A 43 3.50 -5.67 23.41
N LEU A 44 4.07 -5.13 22.33
CA LEU A 44 3.50 -5.21 20.98
C LEU A 44 3.36 -6.66 20.50
N MET A 45 4.37 -7.50 20.74
CA MET A 45 4.32 -8.92 20.41
C MET A 45 3.20 -9.63 21.17
N PHE A 46 3.03 -9.34 22.46
CA PHE A 46 1.92 -9.85 23.26
C PHE A 46 0.56 -9.38 22.73
N ILE A 47 0.40 -8.10 22.40
CA ILE A 47 -0.82 -7.55 21.81
C ILE A 47 -1.13 -8.23 20.47
N LEU A 48 -0.14 -8.45 19.62
CA LEU A 48 -0.32 -9.15 18.35
C LEU A 48 -0.82 -10.58 18.57
N LEU A 49 -0.19 -11.34 19.48
CA LEU A 49 -0.63 -12.70 19.83
C LEU A 49 -2.05 -12.71 20.39
N LEU A 50 -2.41 -11.71 21.21
CA LEU A 50 -3.76 -11.57 21.76
C LEU A 50 -4.80 -11.28 20.66
N LEU A 51 -4.51 -10.37 19.72
CA LEU A 51 -5.39 -10.08 18.57
C LEU A 51 -5.60 -11.32 17.69
N ILE A 52 -4.53 -12.06 17.40
CA ILE A 52 -4.60 -13.31 16.63
C ILE A 52 -5.41 -14.36 17.39
N SER A 53 -5.18 -14.51 18.69
CA SER A 53 -5.89 -15.49 19.52
C SER A 53 -7.39 -15.21 19.56
N ILE A 54 -7.79 -13.94 19.73
CA ILE A 54 -9.20 -13.52 19.70
C ILE A 54 -9.82 -13.85 18.34
N GLU A 55 -9.13 -13.57 17.24
CA GLU A 55 -9.63 -13.87 15.90
C GLU A 55 -9.76 -15.38 15.67
N LEU A 56 -8.83 -16.20 16.15
CA LEU A 56 -8.94 -17.67 16.10
C LEU A 56 -10.15 -18.17 16.88
N ILE A 57 -10.40 -17.62 18.08
CA ILE A 57 -11.58 -17.97 18.89
C ILE A 57 -12.87 -17.61 18.17
N ILE A 58 -12.96 -16.39 17.62
CA ILE A 58 -14.15 -15.94 16.87
C ILE A 58 -14.38 -16.85 15.66
N ASN A 59 -13.34 -17.19 14.89
CA ASN A 59 -13.45 -18.09 13.75
C ASN A 59 -13.87 -19.51 14.17
N ALA A 60 -13.36 -20.02 15.30
CA ALA A 60 -13.78 -21.31 15.83
C ALA A 60 -15.26 -21.31 16.26
N ILE A 61 -15.71 -20.25 16.95
CA ILE A 61 -17.12 -20.06 17.33
C ILE A 61 -18.01 -19.95 16.09
N GLU A 62 -17.60 -19.16 15.09
CA GLU A 62 -18.34 -19.02 13.84
C GLU A 62 -18.47 -20.35 13.10
N ASN A 63 -17.41 -21.15 13.04
CA ASN A 63 -17.42 -22.47 12.43
C ASN A 63 -18.36 -23.44 13.16
N VAL A 64 -18.27 -23.52 14.49
CA VAL A 64 -19.17 -24.37 15.30
C VAL A 64 -20.62 -23.91 15.13
N MET A 65 -20.88 -22.61 15.23
CA MET A 65 -22.22 -22.06 15.05
C MET A 65 -22.76 -22.37 13.64
N PHE A 66 -21.93 -22.26 12.59
CA PHE A 66 -22.32 -22.61 11.23
C PHE A 66 -22.71 -24.08 11.11
N GLN A 67 -21.97 -24.99 11.73
CA GLN A 67 -22.27 -26.42 11.76
C GLN A 67 -23.56 -26.73 12.53
N THR A 68 -23.95 -25.89 13.51
CA THR A 68 -25.21 -26.06 14.25
C THR A 68 -26.45 -25.52 13.50
N LEU A 69 -26.29 -24.83 12.38
CA LEU A 69 -27.42 -24.32 11.58
C LEU A 69 -28.10 -25.46 10.79
N SER A 70 -29.41 -25.32 10.57
CA SER A 70 -30.15 -26.20 9.65
C SER A 70 -29.68 -26.01 8.19
N PRO A 71 -29.86 -26.99 7.30
CA PRO A 71 -29.41 -26.90 5.90
C PRO A 71 -29.93 -25.65 5.17
N GLU A 72 -31.20 -25.30 5.36
CA GLU A 72 -31.79 -24.08 4.79
C GLU A 72 -31.19 -22.79 5.37
N ALA A 73 -30.83 -22.81 6.66
CA ALA A 73 -30.19 -21.66 7.32
C ALA A 73 -28.71 -21.52 6.93
N GLN A 74 -28.01 -22.62 6.64
CA GLN A 74 -26.66 -22.62 6.08
C GLN A 74 -26.65 -22.02 4.67
N GLU A 75 -27.58 -22.44 3.81
CA GLU A 75 -27.73 -21.83 2.48
C GLU A 75 -28.05 -20.34 2.58
N ARG A 76 -28.95 -19.92 3.49
CA ARG A 76 -29.20 -18.48 3.74
C ARG A 76 -27.95 -17.76 4.24
N TYR A 77 -27.12 -18.39 5.06
CA TYR A 77 -25.86 -17.83 5.55
C TYR A 77 -24.82 -17.66 4.43
N LEU A 78 -24.72 -18.65 3.54
CA LEU A 78 -23.82 -18.63 2.37
C LEU A 78 -24.31 -17.65 1.30
N ASN A 79 -25.61 -17.63 1.03
CA ASN A 79 -26.28 -16.76 0.06
C ASN A 79 -26.50 -15.34 0.58
N THR A 80 -26.26 -15.08 1.86
CA THR A 80 -26.04 -13.73 2.36
C THR A 80 -24.68 -13.28 1.83
N GLU A 81 -24.65 -12.91 0.54
CA GLU A 81 -23.47 -12.31 -0.06
C GLU A 81 -23.04 -11.14 0.83
N SER A 82 -21.80 -11.22 1.31
CA SER A 82 -21.14 -10.14 2.00
C SER A 82 -20.98 -8.98 1.02
N LYS A 83 -22.00 -8.12 0.93
CA LYS A 83 -21.88 -6.83 0.26
C LYS A 83 -20.63 -6.15 0.83
N PRO A 84 -19.60 -5.84 0.03
CA PRO A 84 -18.37 -5.27 0.56
C PRO A 84 -18.73 -3.99 1.33
N ILE A 85 -18.28 -3.90 2.60
CA ILE A 85 -18.62 -2.79 3.52
C ILE A 85 -18.31 -1.44 2.87
N VAL A 86 -17.25 -1.38 2.08
CA VAL A 86 -16.79 -0.18 1.43
C VAL A 86 -16.87 -0.37 -0.08
N GLN A 87 -18.09 -0.25 -0.61
CA GLN A 87 -18.29 0.00 -2.03
C GLN A 87 -17.91 1.46 -2.31
N PHE A 88 -16.62 1.78 -2.41
CA PHE A 88 -16.20 2.98 -3.12
C PHE A 88 -16.55 2.78 -4.58
N ASN A 89 -17.82 2.95 -4.91
CA ASN A 89 -18.38 2.72 -6.23
C ASN A 89 -17.67 3.60 -7.26
N TRP A 90 -17.18 4.78 -6.84
CA TRP A 90 -16.34 5.64 -7.66
C TRP A 90 -14.94 5.05 -7.91
N LEU A 91 -14.27 4.48 -6.90
CA LEU A 91 -12.94 3.87 -7.03
C LEU A 91 -13.01 2.59 -7.86
N ARG A 92 -14.03 1.76 -7.64
CA ARG A 92 -14.30 0.59 -8.47
C ARG A 92 -14.58 0.99 -9.93
N LYS A 93 -15.39 2.03 -10.15
CA LYS A 93 -15.65 2.56 -11.50
C LYS A 93 -14.37 3.13 -12.13
N LEU A 94 -13.54 3.83 -11.37
CA LEU A 94 -12.26 4.36 -11.81
C LEU A 94 -11.31 3.22 -12.21
N TYR A 95 -11.16 2.23 -11.34
CA TYR A 95 -10.36 1.02 -11.59
C TYR A 95 -10.81 0.29 -12.86
N LEU A 96 -12.12 0.04 -13.01
CA LEU A 96 -12.67 -0.61 -14.20
C LEU A 96 -12.49 0.22 -15.48
N ARG A 97 -12.58 1.55 -15.38
CA ARG A 97 -12.29 2.46 -16.51
C ARG A 97 -10.81 2.43 -16.89
N LEU A 98 -9.92 2.44 -15.90
CA LEU A 98 -8.47 2.43 -16.11
C LEU A 98 -8.01 1.10 -16.71
N LEU A 99 -8.57 -0.01 -16.26
CA LEU A 99 -8.37 -1.34 -16.85
C LEU A 99 -8.81 -1.42 -18.32
N GLY A 100 -9.66 -0.50 -18.79
CA GLY A 100 -10.23 -0.57 -20.12
C GLY A 100 -11.21 -1.74 -20.22
N HIS A 101 -12.16 -1.81 -19.28
CA HIS A 101 -13.30 -2.75 -19.36
C HIS A 101 -14.21 -2.37 -20.55
N ASN A 102 -13.68 -2.56 -21.76
CA ASN A 102 -14.44 -2.57 -22.99
C ASN A 102 -15.11 -3.94 -23.11
N LYS A 103 -16.19 -4.02 -23.90
CA LYS A 103 -16.84 -5.29 -24.21
C LYS A 103 -15.80 -6.25 -24.79
N GLN A 104 -15.44 -7.30 -24.06
CA GLN A 104 -14.57 -8.36 -24.57
C GLN A 104 -15.27 -8.96 -25.79
N LEU A 105 -14.71 -8.70 -26.96
CA LEU A 105 -15.14 -9.36 -28.19
C LEU A 105 -14.66 -10.82 -28.13
N PRO A 106 -15.38 -11.76 -28.77
CA PRO A 106 -14.87 -13.12 -28.94
C PRO A 106 -13.48 -13.07 -29.57
N GLU A 107 -12.56 -13.92 -29.13
CA GLU A 107 -11.17 -13.94 -29.64
C GLU A 107 -11.13 -14.09 -31.17
N GLU A 108 -12.01 -14.91 -31.74
CA GLU A 108 -12.19 -15.10 -33.18
C GLU A 108 -12.52 -13.79 -33.94
N ALA A 109 -13.13 -12.82 -33.28
CA ALA A 109 -13.52 -11.55 -33.89
C ALA A 109 -12.40 -10.49 -33.88
N ILE A 110 -11.34 -10.73 -33.11
CA ILE A 110 -10.19 -9.82 -32.96
C ILE A 110 -8.86 -10.51 -33.30
N GLU A 111 -8.90 -11.74 -33.81
CA GLU A 111 -7.73 -12.46 -34.29
C GLU A 111 -7.22 -11.81 -35.58
N LEU A 112 -5.91 -11.55 -35.64
CA LEU A 112 -5.26 -11.05 -36.85
C LEU A 112 -5.17 -12.17 -37.91
N ASP A 113 -5.20 -11.81 -39.19
CA ASP A 113 -5.25 -12.75 -40.34
C ASP A 113 -3.97 -13.59 -40.53
N HIS A 114 -3.00 -13.49 -39.62
CA HIS A 114 -1.71 -14.16 -39.72
C HIS A 114 -1.50 -15.10 -38.54
N ASN A 115 -1.05 -16.32 -38.86
CA ASN A 115 -0.64 -17.32 -37.89
C ASN A 115 0.84 -17.63 -38.11
N TYR A 116 1.62 -17.49 -37.04
CA TYR A 116 3.05 -17.79 -37.05
C TYR A 116 3.33 -18.95 -36.11
N ASP A 117 3.66 -20.12 -36.65
CA ASP A 117 4.03 -21.31 -35.87
C ASP A 117 2.97 -21.71 -34.82
N GLY A 118 1.69 -21.59 -35.16
CA GLY A 118 0.58 -21.88 -34.27
C GLY A 118 0.22 -20.76 -33.30
N ILE A 119 1.00 -19.67 -33.23
CA ILE A 119 0.71 -18.48 -32.44
C ILE A 119 -0.18 -17.54 -33.25
N ARG A 120 -1.25 -17.09 -32.59
CA ARG A 120 -2.24 -16.15 -33.12
C ARG A 120 -2.15 -14.86 -32.30
N GLU A 121 -2.22 -13.73 -32.97
CA GLU A 121 -2.18 -12.41 -32.32
C GLU A 121 -3.57 -11.79 -32.27
N LEU A 122 -3.89 -11.12 -31.16
CA LEU A 122 -5.17 -10.44 -30.94
C LEU A 122 -5.00 -8.94 -31.11
N ASP A 123 -5.86 -8.31 -31.90
CA ASP A 123 -5.94 -6.86 -32.08
C ASP A 123 -6.66 -6.18 -30.90
N ASN A 124 -6.02 -6.26 -29.72
CA ASN A 124 -6.53 -5.66 -28.49
C ASN A 124 -6.15 -4.18 -28.39
N ASN A 125 -7.10 -3.35 -27.96
CA ASN A 125 -6.80 -1.99 -27.55
C ASN A 125 -5.89 -1.98 -26.31
N LEU A 126 -4.92 -1.06 -26.29
CA LEU A 126 -4.04 -0.87 -25.13
C LEU A 126 -4.84 -0.44 -23.90
N PRO A 127 -4.53 -0.96 -22.69
CA PRO A 127 -5.18 -0.52 -21.47
C PRO A 127 -5.04 1.00 -21.27
N PRO A 128 -6.13 1.75 -20.98
CA PRO A 128 -6.09 3.20 -20.81
C PRO A 128 -5.06 3.67 -19.78
N TRP A 129 -4.89 2.94 -18.68
CA TRP A 129 -3.87 3.27 -17.66
C TRP A 129 -2.45 3.24 -18.24
N TRP A 130 -2.15 2.29 -19.14
CA TRP A 130 -0.85 2.15 -19.76
C TRP A 130 -0.57 3.33 -20.69
N VAL A 131 -1.57 3.70 -21.49
CA VAL A 131 -1.49 4.86 -22.41
C VAL A 131 -1.29 6.15 -21.62
N TYR A 132 -2.02 6.36 -20.52
CA TYR A 132 -1.84 7.54 -19.67
C TYR A 132 -0.45 7.59 -19.03
N MET A 133 0.08 6.45 -18.58
CA MET A 133 1.45 6.37 -18.05
C MET A 133 2.49 6.71 -19.13
N PHE A 134 2.30 6.23 -20.36
CA PHE A 134 3.16 6.56 -21.48
C PHE A 134 3.16 8.07 -21.79
N TYR A 135 2.00 8.74 -21.77
CA TYR A 135 1.96 10.19 -21.92
C TYR A 135 2.55 10.94 -20.72
N ALA A 136 2.36 10.42 -19.51
CA ALA A 136 2.95 11.03 -18.31
C ALA A 136 4.49 11.04 -18.36
N THR A 137 5.12 9.97 -18.84
CA THR A 137 6.59 9.94 -19.00
C THR A 137 7.07 10.90 -20.07
N MET A 138 6.32 11.07 -21.17
CA MET A 138 6.62 12.08 -22.19
C MET A 138 6.56 13.50 -21.63
N ILE A 139 5.50 13.83 -20.87
CA ILE A 139 5.36 15.14 -20.22
C ILE A 139 6.50 15.37 -19.21
N PHE A 140 6.80 14.37 -18.38
CA PHE A 140 7.92 14.44 -17.43
C PHE A 140 9.24 14.70 -18.16
N GLY A 141 9.51 14.00 -19.26
CA GLY A 141 10.71 14.20 -20.08
C GLY A 141 10.82 15.62 -20.63
N VAL A 142 9.72 16.20 -21.12
CA VAL A 142 9.70 17.60 -21.60
C VAL A 142 9.98 18.57 -20.47
N VAL A 143 9.33 18.41 -19.31
CA VAL A 143 9.56 19.26 -18.13
C VAL A 143 11.01 19.16 -17.67
N TYR A 144 11.56 17.95 -17.61
CA TYR A 144 12.95 17.70 -17.22
C TYR A 144 13.94 18.37 -18.17
N LEU A 145 13.73 18.23 -19.49
CA LEU A 145 14.56 18.85 -20.51
C LEU A 145 14.54 20.37 -20.36
N VAL A 146 13.36 20.99 -20.26
CA VAL A 146 13.27 22.44 -20.10
C VAL A 146 13.97 22.90 -18.82
N ARG A 147 13.71 22.23 -17.69
CA ARG A 147 14.26 22.59 -16.39
C ARG A 147 15.80 22.55 -16.36
N PHE A 148 16.39 21.44 -16.79
CA PHE A 148 17.83 21.20 -16.62
C PHE A 148 18.67 21.58 -17.85
N HIS A 149 18.11 21.47 -19.06
CA HIS A 149 18.88 21.68 -20.30
C HIS A 149 18.58 23.02 -20.99
N VAL A 150 17.43 23.64 -20.72
CA VAL A 150 17.10 24.98 -21.30
C VAL A 150 17.31 26.08 -20.27
N ILE A 151 16.75 25.91 -19.06
CA ILE A 151 16.86 26.90 -17.98
C ILE A 151 18.18 26.77 -17.21
N SER A 152 18.80 25.57 -17.23
CA SER A 152 20.04 25.27 -16.51
C SER A 152 19.96 25.66 -15.03
N GLU A 153 18.91 25.23 -14.35
CA GLU A 153 18.59 25.64 -12.97
C GLU A 153 19.73 25.36 -11.98
N TYR A 154 20.20 24.12 -11.92
CA TYR A 154 21.43 23.73 -11.21
C TYR A 154 22.03 22.48 -11.84
N ASP A 155 23.33 22.29 -11.63
CA ASP A 155 24.06 21.10 -12.07
C ASP A 155 24.49 20.23 -10.89
N GLN A 156 25.08 19.07 -11.21
CA GLN A 156 25.53 18.10 -10.21
C GLN A 156 26.62 18.66 -9.27
N THR A 157 27.46 19.58 -9.75
CA THR A 157 28.52 20.18 -8.94
C THR A 157 27.92 21.14 -7.91
N GLN A 158 26.97 21.96 -8.32
CA GLN A 158 26.25 22.87 -7.43
C GLN A 158 25.42 22.13 -6.38
N GLU A 159 24.77 21.03 -6.76
CA GLU A 159 24.06 20.15 -5.82
C GLU A 159 25.01 19.59 -4.76
N PHE A 160 26.17 19.08 -5.17
CA PHE A 160 27.18 18.56 -4.25
C PHE A 160 27.72 19.63 -3.29
N GLU A 161 28.00 20.83 -3.77
CA GLU A 161 28.47 21.93 -2.93
C GLU A 161 27.41 22.35 -1.89
N GLN A 162 26.13 22.34 -2.27
CA GLN A 162 25.02 22.61 -1.35
C GLN A 162 24.91 21.53 -0.28
N GLU A 163 25.05 20.25 -0.65
CA GLU A 163 25.06 19.14 0.32
C GLU A 163 26.22 19.26 1.32
N LEU A 164 27.43 19.60 0.85
CA LEU A 164 28.59 19.81 1.73
C LEU A 164 28.37 20.99 2.69
N ALA A 165 27.79 22.09 2.20
CA ALA A 165 27.47 23.24 3.03
C ALA A 165 26.46 22.89 4.12
N GLN A 166 25.42 22.12 3.76
CA GLN A 166 24.43 21.64 4.72
C GLN A 166 25.05 20.69 5.75
N ALA A 167 25.88 19.75 5.30
CA ALA A 167 26.58 18.81 6.18
C ALA A 167 27.49 19.54 7.20
N GLN A 168 28.17 20.61 6.78
CA GLN A 168 28.99 21.43 7.68
C GLN A 168 28.14 22.13 8.75
N ILE A 169 26.98 22.67 8.38
CA ILE A 169 26.03 23.28 9.32
C ILE A 169 25.54 22.24 10.33
N ASP A 170 25.24 21.03 9.88
CA ASP A 170 24.77 19.95 10.74
C ASP A 170 25.88 19.47 11.69
N ILE A 171 27.13 19.38 11.22
CA ILE A 171 28.30 19.08 12.06
C ILE A 171 28.48 20.17 13.13
N GLU A 172 28.32 21.44 12.78
CA GLU A 172 28.45 22.55 13.74
C GLU A 172 27.32 22.56 14.77
N ASN A 173 26.08 22.28 14.33
CA ASN A 173 24.94 22.15 15.23
C ASN A 173 25.13 20.97 16.19
N TYR A 174 25.60 19.84 15.67
CA TYR A 174 25.96 18.67 16.48
C TYR A 174 27.08 19.00 17.48
N LYS A 175 28.13 19.72 17.04
CA LYS A 175 29.23 20.13 17.93
C LYS A 175 28.76 21.05 19.07
N LYS A 176 27.79 21.93 18.81
CA LYS A 176 27.21 22.82 19.84
C LYS A 176 26.37 22.07 20.86
N THR A 177 25.73 20.97 20.48
CA THR A 177 24.90 20.15 21.38
C THR A 177 25.68 19.03 22.07
N ALA A 178 26.83 18.64 21.53
CA ALA A 178 27.68 17.60 22.10
C ALA A 178 28.42 18.07 23.36
N LYS A 179 28.11 17.45 24.50
CA LYS A 179 28.66 17.83 25.82
C LYS A 179 30.10 17.33 26.09
N ASN A 180 30.65 16.47 25.22
CA ASN A 180 32.00 15.87 25.35
C ASN A 180 32.65 15.70 23.96
N LEU A 181 33.09 16.79 23.34
CA LEU A 181 33.98 16.71 22.17
C LEU A 181 35.41 16.57 22.67
N VAL A 182 36.13 15.54 22.19
CA VAL A 182 37.57 15.41 22.38
C VAL A 182 38.24 16.06 21.17
N ASP A 183 39.12 17.03 21.44
CA ASP A 183 39.91 17.76 20.43
C ASP A 183 40.93 16.87 19.72
#